data_AF-A0A0Q0YS62-F1
#
_entry.id   AF-A0A0Q0YS62-F1
#
_cell.length_a   1.000
_cell.length_b   1.000
_cell.length_c   1.000
_cell.angle_alpha   90.00
_cell.angle_beta   90.00
_cell.angle_gamma   90.00
#
_symmetry.space_group_name_H-M   'P 1'
#
loop_
_entity.id
_entity.type
_entity.pdbx_description
1 polymer ?
#
loop_
_entity_poly.entity_id
_entity_poly.type
_entity_poly.pdbx_seq_one_letter_code
_entity_poly.pdbx_strand_id
1 'polypeptide(L)' 'MCVKCDGTGRLYTRVMSGAWLVTSCGCEDAEKVRQEEEIKMREWRKRLVEACERLGITSEALEVR' A
#
# COMPACT_ATOMS: atom_id res chain seq x y z
N MET A 1 -14.48 13.13 12.08
CA MET A 1 -13.48 12.08 12.35
C MET A 1 -14.23 10.77 12.53
N CYS A 2 -13.88 9.71 11.79
CA CYS A 2 -14.59 8.43 11.87
C CYS A 2 -14.25 7.68 13.17
N VAL A 3 -15.26 7.36 13.99
CA VAL A 3 -15.07 6.66 15.29
C VAL A 3 -14.55 5.23 15.13
N LYS A 4 -14.87 4.56 14.01
CA LYS A 4 -14.48 3.14 13.79
C LYS A 4 -12.99 2.95 13.59
N CYS A 5 -12.33 3.90 12.93
CA CYS A 5 -10.92 3.83 12.58
C CYS A 5 -10.09 4.97 13.20
N ASP A 6 -10.70 5.77 14.09
CA ASP A 6 -10.08 6.94 14.70
C ASP A 6 -9.43 7.90 13.68
N GLY A 7 -10.11 8.08 12.54
CA GLY A 7 -9.62 8.91 11.44
C GLY A 7 -8.45 8.32 10.61
N THR A 8 -7.98 7.11 10.91
CA THR A 8 -6.85 6.49 10.18
C THR A 8 -7.24 5.87 8.83
N GLY A 9 -8.54 5.76 8.54
CA GLY A 9 -9.06 5.07 7.35
C GLY A 9 -8.84 3.55 7.32
N ARG A 10 -8.17 2.98 8.33
CA ARG A 10 -7.79 1.56 8.40
C ARG A 10 -8.33 0.89 9.66
N LEU A 11 -8.66 -0.39 9.53
CA LEU A 11 -9.04 -1.26 10.63
C LEU A 11 -7.94 -2.31 10.81
N TYR A 12 -7.45 -2.44 12.04
CA TYR A 12 -6.37 -3.37 12.38
C TYR A 12 -6.94 -4.49 13.25
N THR A 13 -6.92 -5.70 12.73
CA THR A 13 -7.34 -6.91 13.45
C THR A 13 -6.13 -7.77 13.71
N ARG A 14 -5.79 -8.03 14.96
CA ARG A 14 -4.70 -8.96 15.29
C ARG A 14 -5.15 -10.38 14.97
N VAL A 15 -4.42 -11.07 14.09
CA VAL A 15 -4.75 -12.45 13.69
C VAL A 15 -3.88 -13.48 14.43
N MET A 16 -2.63 -13.12 14.74
CA MET A 16 -1.73 -13.89 15.61
C MET A 16 -0.61 -12.98 16.16
N SER A 17 0.27 -13.52 17.00
CA SER A 17 1.39 -12.74 17.53
C SER A 17 2.26 -12.19 16.40
N GLY A 18 2.45 -10.88 16.36
CA GLY A 18 3.22 -10.18 15.32
C GLY A 18 2.51 -9.98 13.98
N ALA A 19 1.30 -10.51 13.78
CA ALA A 19 0.58 -10.41 12.51
C ALA A 19 -0.78 -9.70 12.66
N TRP A 20 -1.01 -8.76 11.76
CA TRP A 20 -2.22 -7.93 11.71
C TRP A 20 -2.87 -8.02 10.33
N LEU A 21 -4.15 -8.31 10.30
CA LEU A 21 -5.00 -8.09 9.14
C LEU A 21 -5.38 -6.61 9.12
N VAL A 22 -5.08 -5.93 8.01
CA VAL A 22 -5.41 -4.53 7.81
C VAL A 22 -6.47 -4.44 6.72
N THR A 23 -7.62 -3.86 7.03
CA THR A 23 -8.71 -3.66 6.07
C THR A 23 -9.10 -2.18 5.97
N SER A 24 -9.68 -1.77 4.86
CA SER A 24 -10.24 -0.43 4.70
C SER A 24 -11.46 -0.25 5.62
N CYS A 25 -11.59 0.92 6.26
CA CYS A 25 -12.76 1.25 7.09
C CYS A 25 -14.01 1.61 6.24
N GLY A 26 -13.85 1.89 4.94
CA GLY A 26 -14.95 2.32 4.06
C GLY A 26 -15.53 3.71 4.39
N CYS A 27 -14.80 4.55 5.14
CA CYS A 27 -15.16 5.95 5.39
C CYS A 27 -14.39 6.90 4.44
N GLU A 28 -14.71 8.20 4.47
CA GLU A 28 -14.00 9.22 3.69
C GLU A 28 -12.49 9.26 4.01
N ASP A 29 -12.10 9.02 5.26
CA ASP A 29 -10.70 8.94 5.64
C ASP A 29 -9.99 7.75 4.95
N ALA A 30 -10.71 6.66 4.67
CA ALA A 30 -10.18 5.51 3.94
C ALA A 30 -9.94 5.81 2.45
N GLU A 31 -10.78 6.66 1.85
CA GLU A 31 -10.59 7.15 0.48
C GLU A 31 -9.32 7.98 0.37
N LYS A 32 -9.13 8.94 1.28
CA LYS A 32 -7.94 9.80 1.34
C LYS A 32 -6.66 8.97 1.47
N VAL A 33 -6.65 8.04 2.42
CA VAL A 33 -5.52 7.13 2.63
C VAL A 33 -5.24 6.29 1.38
N ARG A 34 -6.27 5.80 0.68
CA ARG A 34 -6.08 5.04 -0.56
C ARG A 34 -5.39 5.88 -1.63
N GLN A 35 -5.85 7.10 -1.85
CA GLN A 35 -5.27 8.02 -2.84
C GLN A 35 -3.81 8.35 -2.53
N GLU A 36 -3.49 8.61 -1.25
CA GLU A 36 -2.11 8.84 -0.81
C GLU A 36 -1.21 7.62 -1.06
N GLU A 37 -1.68 6.42 -0.74
CA GLU A 37 -0.92 5.20 -1.00
C GLU A 37 -0.75 4.93 -2.49
N GLU A 38 -1.75 5.21 -3.33
CA GLU A 38 -1.64 5.10 -4.79
C GLU A 38 -0.54 6.02 -5.35
N ILE A 39 -0.42 7.23 -4.81
CA ILE A 39 0.65 8.17 -5.17
C ILE A 39 2.02 7.61 -4.76
N LYS A 40 2.17 7.18 -3.50
CA LYS A 40 3.42 6.58 -2.99
C LYS A 40 3.81 5.34 -3.79
N MET A 41 2.85 4.48 -4.13
CA MET A 41 3.08 3.28 -4.93
C MET A 41 3.49 3.61 -6.37
N ARG A 42 2.93 4.67 -6.96
CA ARG A 42 3.36 5.16 -8.28
C ARG A 42 4.81 5.63 -8.26
N GLU A 43 5.20 6.41 -7.26
CA GLU A 43 6.58 6.87 -7.09
C GLU A 43 7.54 5.72 -6.80
N TRP A 44 7.13 4.77 -5.97
CA TRP A 44 7.90 3.57 -5.71
C TRP A 44 8.10 2.74 -6.98
N ARG A 45 7.06 2.53 -7.79
CA ARG A 45 7.15 1.82 -9.07
C ARG A 45 8.13 2.49 -10.03
N LYS A 46 8.14 3.83 -10.12
CA LYS A 46 9.13 4.57 -10.92
C LYS A 46 10.56 4.27 -10.46
N ARG A 47 10.82 4.40 -9.15
CA ARG A 47 12.14 4.10 -8.57
C ARG A 47 12.56 2.66 -8.75
N LEU A 48 11.60 1.72 -8.70
CA LEU A 48 11.86 0.31 -8.95
C LEU A 48 12.28 0.09 -10.41
N VAL A 49 11.56 0.67 -11.38
CA VAL A 49 11.92 0.57 -12.81
C VAL A 49 13.33 1.12 -13.06
N GLU A 50 13.63 2.32 -12.56
CA GLU A 50 14.98 2.93 -12.68
C GLU A 50 16.07 2.04 -12.04
N ALA A 51 15.78 1.40 -10.91
CA ALA A 51 16.70 0.47 -10.27
C ALA A 51 16.92 -0.79 -11.12
N CYS A 52 15.85 -1.34 -11.69
CA CYS A 52 15.92 -2.51 -12.57
C CYS A 52 16.70 -2.23 -13.85
N GLU A 53 16.49 -1.07 -14.49
CA GLU A 53 17.23 -0.63 -15.67
C GLU A 53 18.74 -0.53 -15.38
N ARG A 54 19.13 0.07 -14.25
CA ARG A 54 20.54 0.15 -13.84
C ARG A 54 21.18 -1.21 -13.59
N LEU A 55 20.39 -2.19 -13.16
CA LEU A 55 20.83 -3.55 -12.88
C LEU A 55 20.74 -4.47 -14.11
N GLY A 56 20.25 -3.97 -15.25
CA GLY A 56 20.03 -4.78 -16.45
C GLY A 56 18.91 -5.83 -16.29
N ILE A 57 18.01 -5.64 -15.33
CA ILE A 57 16.87 -6.53 -15.08
C ILE A 57 15.75 -6.12 -16.03
N THR A 58 15.44 -6.98 -17.01
CA THR A 58 14.34 -6.77 -17.96
C THR A 58 12.97 -7.00 -17.30
N SER A 59 11.93 -6.38 -17.85
CA SER A 59 10.56 -6.44 -17.33
C SER A 59 9.99 -7.87 -17.20
N GLU A 60 10.52 -8.84 -17.95
CA GLU A 60 10.17 -10.27 -17.85
C GLU A 60 10.49 -10.87 -16.47
N ALA A 61 11.46 -10.31 -15.73
CA ALA A 61 11.81 -10.75 -14.38
C ALA A 61 10.94 -10.12 -13.27
N LEU A 62 10.09 -9.15 -13.61
CA LEU A 62 9.25 -8.41 -12.66
C LEU A 62 7.78 -8.86 -12.67
N GLU A 63 7.41 -9.85 -13.48
CA GLU A 63 6.11 -10.50 -13.40
C GLU A 63 6.03 -11.34 -12.12
N VAL A 64 5.66 -10.68 -11.02
CA VAL A 64 5.15 -11.36 -9.83
C VAL A 64 3.74 -11.84 -10.18
N ARG A 65 3.64 -13.10 -10.62
CA ARG A 65 2.38 -13.84 -10.74
C ARG A 65 1.67 -13.98 -9.40
#